data_AF-A0A7S2JSD7-F1
#
_entry.id   AF-A0A7S2JSD7-F1
#
_cell.length_a   1.000
_cell.length_b   1.000
_cell.length_c   1.000
_cell.angle_alpha   90.00
_cell.angle_beta   90.00
_cell.angle_gamma   90.00
#
_symmetry.space_group_name_H-M   'P 1'
#
loop_
_entity.id
_entity.type
_entity.pdbx_description
1 polymer ?
#
loop_
_entity_poly.entity_id
_entity_poly.type
_entity_poly.pdbx_seq_one_letter_code
_entity_poly.pdbx_strand_id
1 'polypeptide(L)'
;GFMLVCCLVALDLALTNIAVSLLAIAIQQCIVATNPAFTVAIESIVRKKLQHSFVYLTVAVLCMGPVVANIGVSIDKGSMWGILAQLLGVVCSACKYVFAHAVMQVCKKDLGTFAFLFWTDILIIP
;
A
#
# COMPACT_ATOMS: atom_id res chain seq x y z
N GLY A 1 -10.46 15.91 -2.53
CA GLY A 1 -9.49 15.10 -1.75
C GLY A 1 -10.08 13.78 -1.34
N PHE A 2 -11.10 13.80 -0.48
CA PHE A 2 -11.64 12.62 0.18
C PHE A 2 -12.19 11.52 -0.77
N MET A 3 -13.02 11.88 -1.76
CA MET A 3 -13.52 10.91 -2.76
C MET A 3 -12.40 10.25 -3.57
N LEU A 4 -11.31 10.97 -3.87
CA LEU A 4 -10.18 10.42 -4.62
C LEU A 4 -9.41 9.39 -3.78
N VAL A 5 -9.29 9.61 -2.46
CA VAL A 5 -8.74 8.61 -1.53
C VAL A 5 -9.65 7.38 -1.48
N CYS A 6 -10.96 7.56 -1.41
CA CYS A 6 -11.92 6.44 -1.37
C CYS A 6 -11.87 5.61 -2.67
N CYS A 7 -11.81 6.26 -3.83
CA CYS A 7 -11.63 5.56 -5.11
C CYS A 7 -10.31 4.80 -5.18
N LEU A 8 -9.21 5.38 -4.69
CA LEU A 8 -7.91 4.70 -4.62
C LEU A 8 -7.95 3.47 -3.69
N VAL A 9 -8.67 3.55 -2.57
CA VAL A 9 -8.82 2.42 -1.65
C VAL A 9 -9.67 1.32 -2.28
N ALA A 10 -10.80 1.68 -2.90
CA ALA A 10 -11.65 0.70 -3.60
C ALA A 10 -10.89 0.01 -4.74
N LEU A 11 -10.08 0.77 -5.49
CA LEU A 11 -9.24 0.23 -6.56
C LEU A 11 -8.13 -0.69 -6.02
N ASP A 12 -7.48 -0.32 -4.92
CA ASP A 12 -6.48 -1.14 -4.22
C ASP A 12 -7.06 -2.47 -3.74
N LEU A 13 -8.26 -2.44 -3.14
CA LEU A 13 -8.97 -3.66 -2.70
C LEU A 13 -9.38 -4.53 -3.89
N ALA A 14 -9.88 -3.93 -4.98
CA ALA A 14 -10.26 -4.68 -6.18
C ALA A 14 -9.05 -5.35 -6.85
N LEU A 15 -7.93 -4.64 -6.99
CA LEU A 15 -6.69 -5.17 -7.57
C LEU A 15 -6.09 -6.28 -6.69
N THR A 16 -6.12 -6.10 -5.38
CA THR A 16 -5.66 -7.13 -4.42
C THR A 16 -6.53 -8.38 -4.51
N ASN A 17 -7.85 -8.23 -4.62
CA ASN A 17 -8.76 -9.37 -4.73
C ASN A 17 -8.54 -10.15 -6.05
N ILE A 18 -8.29 -9.44 -7.16
CA ILE A 18 -7.89 -10.06 -8.43
C ILE A 18 -6.56 -10.81 -8.26
N ALA A 19 -5.55 -10.22 -7.63
CA ALA A 19 -4.28 -10.88 -7.37
C ALA A 19 -4.40 -12.12 -6.47
N VAL A 20 -5.28 -12.08 -5.44
CA VAL A 20 -5.59 -13.23 -4.58
C VAL A 20 -6.12 -14.41 -5.38
N SER A 21 -6.96 -14.15 -6.38
CA SER A 21 -7.51 -15.20 -7.23
C SER A 21 -6.49 -15.86 -8.18
N LEU A 22 -5.38 -15.18 -8.50
CA LEU A 22 -4.46 -15.55 -9.58
C LEU A 22 -3.04 -15.91 -9.10
N LEU A 23 -2.69 -15.58 -7.86
CA LEU A 23 -1.31 -15.64 -7.36
C LEU A 23 -1.21 -16.37 -6.02
N ALA A 24 -0.12 -17.12 -5.82
CA ALA A 24 0.18 -17.71 -4.52
C ALA A 24 0.37 -16.62 -3.44
N ILE A 25 -0.14 -16.88 -2.24
CA ILE A 25 -0.09 -15.96 -1.09
C ILE A 25 1.36 -15.59 -0.75
N ALA A 26 2.29 -16.53 -0.91
CA ALA A 26 3.73 -16.33 -0.72
C ALA A 26 4.27 -15.13 -1.55
N ILE A 27 3.96 -15.08 -2.85
CA ILE A 27 4.40 -14.00 -3.73
C ILE A 27 3.75 -12.68 -3.32
N GLN A 28 2.47 -12.71 -2.95
CA GLN A 28 1.76 -11.50 -2.52
C GLN A 28 2.38 -10.88 -1.27
N GLN A 29 2.76 -11.69 -0.28
CA GLN A 29 3.39 -11.19 0.95
C GLN A 29 4.73 -10.53 0.66
N CYS A 30 5.52 -11.09 -0.26
CA CYS A 30 6.76 -10.45 -0.72
C CYS A 30 6.49 -9.11 -1.41
N ILE A 31 5.49 -9.03 -2.28
CA ILE A 31 5.16 -7.78 -3.00
C ILE A 31 4.57 -6.72 -2.05
N VAL A 32 3.72 -7.12 -1.09
CA VAL A 32 3.14 -6.21 -0.09
C VAL A 32 4.22 -5.69 0.87
N ALA A 33 5.25 -6.49 1.17
CA ALA A 33 6.36 -6.04 2.02
C ALA A 33 7.17 -4.90 1.41
N THR A 34 7.20 -4.79 0.08
CA THR A 34 7.81 -3.65 -0.62
C THR A 34 6.96 -2.37 -0.56
N ASN A 35 5.71 -2.43 -0.10
CA ASN A 35 4.81 -1.27 -0.01
C ASN A 35 5.38 -0.08 0.81
N PRO A 36 6.01 -0.27 1.99
CA PRO A 36 6.70 0.81 2.69
C PRO A 36 7.85 1.44 1.87
N ALA A 37 8.58 0.66 1.06
CA ALA A 37 9.61 1.20 0.19
C ALA A 37 9.03 2.11 -0.90
N PHE A 38 7.93 1.68 -1.55
CA PHE A 38 7.20 2.51 -2.52
C PHE A 38 6.60 3.76 -1.88
N THR A 39 6.05 3.64 -0.66
CA THR A 39 5.48 4.77 0.07
C THR A 39 6.54 5.83 0.38
N VAL A 40 7.71 5.41 0.87
CA VAL A 40 8.84 6.32 1.14
C VAL A 40 9.36 6.96 -0.15
N ALA A 41 9.42 6.21 -1.25
CA ALA A 41 9.82 6.74 -2.55
C ALA A 41 8.87 7.84 -3.04
N ILE A 42 7.56 7.59 -3.00
CA ILE A 42 6.54 8.57 -3.39
C ILE A 42 6.54 9.77 -2.44
N GLU A 43 6.62 9.55 -1.13
CA GLU A 43 6.67 10.65 -0.16
C GLU A 43 7.92 11.51 -0.32
N SER A 44 9.07 10.91 -0.64
CA SER A 44 10.32 11.64 -0.93
C SER A 44 10.18 12.51 -2.19
N ILE A 45 9.50 12.00 -3.23
CA ILE A 45 9.20 12.76 -4.46
C ILE A 45 8.24 13.92 -4.15
N VAL A 46 7.15 13.67 -3.41
CA VAL A 46 6.10 14.65 -3.14
C VAL A 46 6.55 15.74 -2.16
N ARG A 47 7.26 15.39 -1.08
CA ARG A 47 7.73 16.35 -0.07
C ARG A 47 9.10 16.97 -0.39
N LYS A 48 9.80 16.49 -1.43
CA LYS A 48 11.17 16.91 -1.81
C LYS A 48 12.16 16.95 -0.62
N LYS A 49 11.98 16.08 0.37
CA LYS A 49 12.88 15.94 1.52
C LYS A 49 13.37 14.51 1.65
N LEU A 50 14.68 14.37 1.84
CA LEU A 50 15.30 13.10 2.16
C LEU A 50 14.92 12.69 3.58
N GLN A 51 14.35 11.50 3.71
CA GLN A 51 14.03 10.88 5.00
C GLN A 51 15.32 10.51 5.75
N HIS A 52 15.27 10.45 7.08
CA HIS A 52 16.43 10.05 7.89
C HIS A 52 16.89 8.62 7.53
N SER A 53 18.21 8.38 7.56
CA SER A 53 18.82 7.07 7.24
C SER A 53 18.23 5.89 8.02
N PHE A 54 17.70 6.14 9.23
CA PHE A 54 17.04 5.13 10.05
C PHE A 54 15.76 4.56 9.40
N VAL A 55 15.04 5.37 8.62
CA VAL A 55 13.84 4.94 7.90
C VAL A 55 14.18 3.89 6.84
N TYR A 56 15.27 4.09 6.09
CA TYR A 56 15.74 3.13 5.09
C TYR A 56 16.17 1.79 5.72
N LEU A 57 16.81 1.85 6.89
CA LEU A 57 17.18 0.64 7.64
C LEU A 57 15.93 -0.15 8.07
N THR A 58 14.91 0.56 8.54
CA THR A 58 13.63 -0.06 8.94
C THR A 58 12.92 -0.71 7.75
N VAL A 59 12.90 -0.05 6.59
CA VAL A 59 12.35 -0.59 5.35
C VAL A 59 13.10 -1.84 4.89
N ALA A 60 14.43 -1.85 4.99
CA ALA A 60 15.24 -3.01 4.65
C ALA A 60 14.91 -4.22 5.53
N VAL A 61 14.76 -4.01 6.85
CA VAL A 61 14.37 -5.08 7.79
C VAL A 61 12.96 -5.60 7.49
N LEU A 62 12.01 -4.72 7.16
CA LEU A 62 10.64 -5.09 6.80
C LEU A 62 10.59 -5.94 5.52
N CYS A 63 11.39 -5.62 4.50
CA CYS A 63 11.47 -6.42 3.28
C CYS A 63 12.14 -7.79 3.49
N MET A 64 13.06 -7.90 4.45
CA MET A 64 13.77 -9.16 4.72
C MET A 64 12.86 -10.23 5.34
N GLY A 65 11.93 -9.86 6.22
CA GLY A 65 11.04 -10.81 6.91
C GLY A 65 10.28 -11.76 5.97
N PRO A 66 9.51 -11.26 5.00
CA PRO A 66 8.77 -12.10 4.06
C PRO A 66 9.67 -12.82 3.06
N VAL A 67 10.86 -12.30 2.74
CA VAL A 67 11.83 -13.06 1.93
C VAL A 67 12.26 -14.31 2.67
N VAL A 68 12.62 -14.20 3.95
CA VAL A 68 13.01 -15.35 4.80
C VAL A 68 11.82 -16.30 5.01
N ALA A 69 10.63 -15.76 5.25
CA ALA A 69 9.42 -16.57 5.49
C ALA A 69 8.98 -17.40 4.27
N ASN A 70 9.38 -17.01 3.06
CA ASN A 70 9.03 -17.71 1.83
C ASN A 70 10.16 -18.61 1.28
N ILE A 71 11.30 -18.73 1.98
CA ILE A 71 12.35 -19.68 1.61
C ILE A 71 11.81 -21.10 1.78
N GLY A 72 11.74 -21.85 0.67
CA GLY A 72 11.28 -23.24 0.66
C GLY A 72 9.78 -23.43 0.38
N VAL A 73 9.03 -22.37 0.10
CA VAL A 73 7.62 -22.49 -0.33
C VAL A 73 7.55 -22.77 -1.83
N SER A 74 6.92 -23.90 -2.20
CA SER A 74 6.64 -24.22 -3.61
C SER A 74 5.61 -23.24 -4.19
N ILE A 75 5.98 -22.59 -5.29
CA ILE A 75 5.12 -21.67 -6.01
C ILE A 75 4.32 -22.46 -7.05
N ASP A 76 3.11 -22.91 -6.68
CA ASP A 76 2.22 -23.64 -7.60
C ASP A 76 1.49 -22.73 -8.60
N LYS A 77 1.41 -21.41 -8.32
CA LYS A 77 0.63 -20.44 -9.12
C LYS A 77 1.38 -19.12 -9.24
N GLY A 78 1.92 -18.86 -10.43
CA GLY A 78 2.63 -17.63 -10.79
C GLY A 78 2.15 -17.08 -12.14
N SER A 79 0.93 -16.57 -12.20
CA SER A 79 0.41 -15.93 -13.42
C SER A 79 0.96 -14.50 -13.54
N MET A 80 1.53 -14.16 -14.71
CA MET A 80 2.08 -12.83 -15.00
C MET A 80 1.06 -11.70 -14.75
N TRP A 81 -0.21 -11.97 -15.06
CA TRP A 81 -1.30 -11.03 -14.84
C TRP A 81 -1.57 -10.74 -13.35
N GLY A 82 -1.41 -11.74 -12.48
CA GLY A 82 -1.55 -11.53 -11.03
C GLY A 82 -0.38 -10.74 -10.44
N ILE A 83 0.83 -10.88 -10.97
CA ILE A 83 2.00 -10.09 -10.54
C ILE A 83 1.80 -8.62 -10.92
N LEU A 84 1.35 -8.35 -12.15
CA LEU A 84 1.03 -7.00 -12.61
C LEU A 84 -0.09 -6.35 -11.79
N ALA A 85 -1.18 -7.10 -11.54
CA ALA A 85 -2.28 -6.63 -10.70
C ALA A 85 -1.82 -6.28 -9.28
N GLN A 86 -0.95 -7.12 -8.69
CA GLN A 86 -0.43 -6.88 -7.35
C GLN A 86 0.55 -5.70 -7.29
N LEU A 87 1.39 -5.51 -8.32
CA LEU A 87 2.26 -4.32 -8.43
C LEU A 87 1.44 -3.03 -8.57
N LEU A 88 0.40 -3.04 -9.42
CA LEU A 88 -0.55 -1.93 -9.56
C LEU A 88 -1.29 -1.65 -8.25
N GLY A 89 -1.67 -2.72 -7.53
CA GLY A 89 -2.26 -2.64 -6.19
C GLY A 89 -1.32 -1.91 -5.23
N VAL A 90 -0.07 -2.34 -5.10
CA VAL A 90 0.92 -1.70 -4.22
C VAL A 90 1.16 -0.23 -4.59
N VAL A 91 1.20 0.13 -5.87
CA VAL A 91 1.34 1.52 -6.29
C VAL A 91 0.10 2.35 -5.89
N CYS A 92 -1.12 1.81 -6.09
CA CYS A 92 -2.35 2.46 -5.62
C CYS A 92 -2.37 2.60 -4.09
N SER A 93 -1.90 1.58 -3.39
CA SER A 93 -1.75 1.56 -1.94
C SER A 93 -0.81 2.66 -1.45
N ALA A 94 0.38 2.77 -2.04
CA ALA A 94 1.34 3.79 -1.67
C ALA A 94 0.81 5.20 -1.98
N CYS A 95 0.11 5.37 -3.10
CA CYS A 95 -0.56 6.62 -3.45
C CYS A 95 -1.65 7.00 -2.45
N LYS A 96 -2.55 6.09 -2.04
CA LYS A 96 -3.58 6.39 -1.03
C LYS A 96 -2.96 6.87 0.28
N TYR A 97 -1.84 6.28 0.73
CA TYR A 97 -1.21 6.68 1.99
C TYR A 97 -0.65 8.10 1.92
N VAL A 98 0.04 8.45 0.84
CA VAL A 98 0.60 9.80 0.66
C VAL A 98 -0.49 10.85 0.50
N PHE A 99 -1.54 10.55 -0.28
CA PHE A 99 -2.68 11.46 -0.45
C PHE A 99 -3.52 11.59 0.83
N ALA A 100 -3.78 10.49 1.54
CA ALA A 100 -4.49 10.53 2.82
C ALA A 100 -3.71 11.33 3.86
N HIS A 101 -2.39 11.17 3.92
CA HIS A 101 -1.53 11.95 4.82
C HIS A 101 -1.54 13.44 4.45
N ALA A 102 -1.47 13.78 3.16
CA ALA A 102 -1.57 15.17 2.69
C ALA A 102 -2.93 15.80 3.03
N VAL A 103 -4.03 15.09 2.77
CA VAL A 103 -5.40 15.54 3.08
C VAL A 103 -5.61 15.66 4.60
N MET A 104 -5.13 14.71 5.39
CA MET A 104 -5.19 14.79 6.86
C MET A 104 -4.40 15.97 7.41
N GLN A 105 -3.26 16.36 6.81
CA GLN A 105 -2.52 17.56 7.25
C GLN A 105 -3.28 18.86 6.96
N VAL A 106 -4.04 18.92 5.86
CA VAL A 106 -4.87 20.08 5.51
C VAL A 106 -6.15 20.13 6.34
N CYS A 107 -6.81 19.00 6.54
CA CYS A 107 -8.08 18.90 7.27
C CYS A 107 -7.92 18.76 8.79
N LYS A 108 -6.69 18.61 9.32
CA LYS A 108 -6.41 18.44 10.75
C LYS A 108 -6.98 19.54 11.64
N LYS A 109 -7.30 20.70 11.05
CA LYS A 109 -7.83 21.87 11.74
C LYS A 109 -9.37 21.86 11.90
N ASP A 110 -10.08 21.07 11.07
CA ASP A 110 -11.55 21.04 11.03
C ASP A 110 -12.15 19.64 11.23
N LEU A 111 -11.42 18.55 10.95
CA LEU A 111 -11.88 17.17 11.15
C LEU A 111 -10.89 16.35 11.97
N GLY A 112 -11.37 15.73 13.04
CA GLY A 112 -10.61 14.73 13.79
C GLY A 112 -10.34 13.47 12.96
N THR A 113 -9.22 12.80 13.23
CA THR A 113 -8.81 11.55 12.56
C THR A 113 -9.92 10.48 12.55
N PHE A 114 -10.74 10.44 13.60
CA PHE A 114 -11.90 9.54 13.70
C PHE A 114 -12.99 9.83 12.65
N ALA A 115 -13.26 11.10 12.33
CA ALA A 115 -14.27 11.45 11.34
C ALA A 115 -13.82 11.11 9.91
N PHE A 116 -12.51 11.17 9.65
CA PHE A 116 -11.92 10.72 8.38
C PHE A 116 -12.03 9.20 8.22
N LEU A 117 -11.67 8.42 9.24
CA LEU A 117 -11.84 6.96 9.23
C LEU A 117 -13.31 6.57 9.05
N PHE A 118 -14.20 7.19 9.83
CA PHE A 118 -15.64 6.92 9.78
C PHE A 118 -16.23 7.11 8.37
N TRP A 119 -15.91 8.22 7.72
CA TRP A 119 -16.37 8.46 6.35
C TRP A 119 -15.74 7.52 5.33
N THR A 120 -14.54 7.00 5.60
CA THR A 120 -13.86 6.07 4.69
C THR A 120 -14.49 4.68 4.80
N ASP A 121 -14.77 4.22 6.02
CA ASP A 121 -15.51 2.97 6.27
C ASP A 121 -16.91 3.00 5.66
N ILE A 122 -17.66 4.11 5.83
CA ILE A 122 -18.99 4.28 5.23
C ILE A 122 -18.99 4.22 3.71
N LEU A 123 -17.94 4.72 3.04
CA LEU A 123 -17.87 4.72 1.58
C LEU A 123 -17.31 3.42 0.99
N ILE A 124 -16.58 2.64 1.79
CA ILE A 124 -16.01 1.35 1.38
C ILE A 124 -17.03 0.21 1.51
N ILE A 125 -17.92 0.30 2.50
CA ILE A 125 -18.95 -0.71 2.77
C ILE A 125 -20.29 -0.20 2.21
N PRO A 126 -20.69 -0.55 0.98
CA PRO A 126 -22.10 -0.48 0.60
C PRO A 126 -22.93 -1.52 1.35
#